data_AF-A0A3S2UNK1-F1
#
_entry.id   AF-A0A3S2UNK1-F1
#
_cell.length_a   1.000
_cell.length_b   1.000
_cell.length_c   1.000
_cell.angle_alpha   90.00
_cell.angle_beta   90.00
_cell.angle_gamma   90.00
#
_symmetry.space_group_name_H-M   'P 1'
#
loop_
_entity.id
_entity.type
_entity.pdbx_description
1 polymer ?
#
loop_
_entity_poly.entity_id
_entity_poly.type
_entity_poly.pdbx_seq_one_letter_code
_entity_poly.pdbx_strand_id
1 'polypeptide(L)'
;MPTPSDPLGFLSSSPHGLKSDAQTDLVQVLLYEIMRVKDIIKYYDSIPNGGGQLGASILNELVTEAYNSLVNYDIVLMKKYYDLLLNCD
;
A
#
# COMPACT_ATOMS: atom_id res chain seq x y z
N MET A 1 -26.36 22.58 9.69
CA MET A 1 -26.28 21.36 8.87
C MET A 1 -24.87 20.80 9.01
N PRO A 2 -24.65 19.57 9.49
CA PRO A 2 -23.31 19.00 9.55
C PRO A 2 -22.92 18.47 8.17
N THR A 3 -21.75 18.87 7.70
CA THR A 3 -21.09 18.34 6.50
C THR A 3 -20.71 16.86 6.69
N PRO A 4 -20.64 16.07 5.59
CA PRO A 4 -20.44 14.63 5.67
C PRO A 4 -19.05 14.31 6.22
N SER A 5 -19.00 13.35 7.13
CA SER A 5 -17.79 12.73 7.66
C SER A 5 -16.88 12.25 6.52
N ASP A 6 -15.76 12.95 6.34
CA ASP A 6 -14.68 12.57 5.44
C ASP A 6 -14.12 11.21 5.89
N PRO A 7 -14.32 10.12 5.12
CA PRO A 7 -13.86 8.78 5.49
C PRO A 7 -12.33 8.67 5.56
N LEU A 8 -11.60 9.68 5.09
CA LEU A 8 -10.13 9.76 5.15
C LEU A 8 -9.63 10.77 6.19
N GLY A 9 -10.51 11.31 7.05
CA GLY A 9 -10.16 12.27 8.10
C GLY A 9 -9.19 11.75 9.17
N PHE A 10 -8.94 10.43 9.22
CA PHE A 10 -7.90 9.85 10.08
C PHE A 10 -6.48 10.12 9.56
N LEU A 11 -6.31 10.41 8.26
CA LEU A 11 -5.02 10.75 7.67
C LEU A 11 -4.57 12.18 8.02
N SER A 12 -5.52 13.07 8.36
CA SER A 12 -5.27 14.50 8.57
C SER A 12 -5.08 14.89 10.04
N SER A 13 -5.15 13.93 10.98
CA SER A 13 -4.95 14.17 12.42
C SER A 13 -3.57 13.65 12.88
N SER A 14 -2.56 14.53 12.88
CA SER A 14 -1.32 14.39 13.69
C SER A 14 -1.63 14.53 15.20
N PRO A 15 -0.68 14.53 16.17
CA PRO A 15 0.56 13.80 16.46
C PRO A 15 0.41 12.90 17.74
N HIS A 16 1.47 12.18 18.14
CA HIS A 16 1.69 11.52 19.45
C HIS A 16 0.48 11.03 20.28
N GLY A 17 0.36 9.70 20.41
CA GLY A 17 -0.28 9.09 21.58
C GLY A 17 -1.56 8.32 21.33
N LEU A 18 -1.52 7.38 20.39
CA LEU A 18 -2.40 6.21 20.44
C LEU A 18 -1.50 5.01 20.74
N LYS A 19 -1.91 4.16 21.68
CA LYS A 19 -1.32 2.83 21.81
C LYS A 19 -1.58 2.12 20.49
N SER A 20 -0.63 2.25 19.58
CA SER A 20 -0.62 1.58 18.29
C SER A 20 -0.38 0.12 18.61
N ASP A 21 -1.45 -0.67 18.64
CA ASP A 21 -1.25 -2.12 18.57
C ASP A 21 -0.49 -2.34 17.26
N ALA A 22 0.66 -3.03 17.35
CA ALA A 22 1.59 -3.22 16.23
C ALA A 22 0.93 -3.77 14.95
N GLN A 23 -0.27 -4.34 15.08
CA GLN A 23 -1.11 -4.82 14.00
C GLN A 23 -1.86 -3.71 13.25
N THR A 24 -2.38 -2.69 13.94
CA THR A 24 -2.97 -1.51 13.29
C THR A 24 -1.89 -0.73 12.56
N ASP A 25 -0.68 -0.71 13.12
CA ASP A 25 0.51 -0.15 12.49
C ASP A 25 0.87 -0.89 11.20
N LEU A 26 0.92 -2.24 11.23
CA LEU A 26 1.25 -3.06 10.05
C LEU A 26 0.27 -2.83 8.89
N VAL A 27 -1.03 -2.76 9.16
CA VAL A 27 -2.04 -2.48 8.13
C VAL A 27 -1.79 -1.11 7.50
N GLN A 28 -1.51 -0.09 8.32
CA GLN A 28 -1.29 1.27 7.85
C GLN A 28 -0.01 1.38 7.00
N VAL A 29 1.12 0.84 7.48
CA VAL A 29 2.39 0.88 6.74
C VAL A 29 2.34 0.05 5.46
N LEU A 30 1.67 -1.11 5.46
CA LEU A 30 1.50 -1.91 4.25
C LEU A 30 0.62 -1.18 3.22
N LEU A 31 -0.46 -0.54 3.66
CA LEU A 31 -1.32 0.23 2.76
C LEU A 31 -0.56 1.42 2.13
N TYR A 32 0.30 2.08 2.90
CA TYR A 32 1.17 3.14 2.40
C TYR A 32 2.14 2.62 1.32
N GLU A 33 2.81 1.50 1.58
CA GLU A 33 3.74 0.90 0.60
C GLU A 33 3.02 0.43 -0.68
N ILE A 34 1.79 -0.10 -0.56
CA ILE A 34 0.95 -0.43 -1.71
C ILE A 34 0.69 0.82 -2.57
N MET A 35 0.37 1.95 -1.96
CA MET A 35 0.15 3.21 -2.69
C MET A 35 1.44 3.71 -3.36
N ARG A 36 2.57 3.65 -2.66
CA ARG A 36 3.89 4.04 -3.19
C ARG A 36 4.24 3.23 -4.44
N VAL A 37 4.13 1.90 -4.37
CA VAL A 37 4.45 1.01 -5.50
C VAL A 37 3.46 1.18 -6.67
N LYS A 38 2.20 1.54 -6.41
CA LYS A 38 1.26 1.95 -7.48
C LYS A 38 1.73 3.16 -8.28
N ASP A 39 2.45 4.10 -7.69
CA ASP A 39 3.04 5.21 -8.43
C ASP A 39 4.25 4.77 -9.26
N ILE A 40 5.04 3.82 -8.78
CA ILE A 40 6.12 3.17 -9.56
C ILE A 40 5.54 2.44 -10.78
N ILE A 41 4.42 1.72 -10.61
CA ILE A 41 3.71 1.05 -11.71
C ILE A 41 3.34 2.06 -12.81
N LYS A 42 2.77 3.22 -12.44
CA LYS A 42 2.43 4.28 -13.41
C LYS A 42 3.65 4.75 -14.21
N TYR A 43 4.82 4.82 -13.56
CA TYR A 43 6.07 5.15 -14.25
C TYR A 43 6.43 4.06 -15.28
N TYR A 44 6.41 2.78 -14.90
CA TYR A 44 6.67 1.68 -15.84
C TYR A 44 5.67 1.66 -17.01
N ASP A 45 4.39 1.89 -16.74
CA ASP A 45 3.34 1.96 -17.78
C ASP A 45 3.55 3.14 -18.74
N SER A 46 4.22 4.21 -18.30
CA SER A 46 4.52 5.36 -19.15
C SER A 46 5.67 5.12 -20.14
N ILE A 47 6.44 4.03 -19.99
CA ILE A 47 7.57 3.72 -20.86
C ILE A 47 7.05 3.29 -22.24
N PRO A 48 7.44 3.97 -23.33
CA PRO A 48 6.92 3.69 -24.66
C PRO A 48 7.38 2.33 -25.21
N ASN A 49 6.69 1.86 -26.26
CA ASN A 49 6.96 0.60 -26.95
C ASN A 49 6.90 -0.65 -26.04
N GLY A 50 6.15 -0.57 -24.93
CA GLY A 50 6.00 -1.67 -23.97
C GLY A 50 7.25 -1.94 -23.13
N GLY A 51 8.24 -1.03 -23.13
CA GLY A 51 9.51 -1.23 -22.42
C GLY A 51 9.36 -1.46 -20.91
N GLY A 52 8.30 -0.96 -20.29
CA GLY A 52 8.01 -1.19 -18.87
C GLY A 52 6.97 -2.26 -18.58
N GLN A 53 6.40 -2.93 -19.60
CA GLN A 53 5.22 -3.78 -19.42
C GLN A 53 5.46 -4.97 -18.49
N LEU A 54 6.64 -5.60 -18.56
CA LEU A 54 7.00 -6.71 -17.68
C LEU A 54 7.16 -6.24 -16.23
N GLY A 55 7.86 -5.12 -16.02
CA GLY A 55 8.03 -4.52 -14.69
C GLY A 55 6.70 -4.14 -14.06
N ALA A 56 5.84 -3.44 -14.83
CA ALA A 56 4.50 -3.09 -14.39
C ALA A 56 3.64 -4.33 -14.06
N SER A 57 3.73 -5.41 -14.85
CA SER A 57 2.96 -6.65 -14.59
C SER A 57 3.40 -7.33 -13.29
N ILE A 58 4.70 -7.47 -13.06
CA ILE A 58 5.26 -8.06 -11.83
C ILE A 58 4.84 -7.23 -10.60
N LEU A 59 4.97 -5.91 -10.69
CA LEU A 59 4.59 -5.02 -9.59
C LEU A 59 3.07 -5.04 -9.33
N ASN A 60 2.24 -5.13 -10.37
CA ASN A 60 0.79 -5.27 -10.22
C ASN A 60 0.41 -6.57 -9.51
N GLU A 61 1.07 -7.69 -9.84
CA GLU A 61 0.87 -8.96 -9.14
C GLU A 61 1.26 -8.84 -7.66
N LEU A 62 2.42 -8.25 -7.38
CA LEU A 62 2.90 -8.04 -6.01
C LEU A 62 1.94 -7.17 -5.18
N VAL A 63 1.45 -6.07 -5.75
CA VAL A 63 0.46 -5.19 -5.11
C VAL A 63 -0.87 -5.90 -4.89
N THR A 64 -1.30 -6.72 -5.85
CA THR A 64 -2.56 -7.48 -5.74
C THR A 64 -2.48 -8.47 -4.58
N GLU A 65 -1.39 -9.21 -4.47
CA GLU A 65 -1.16 -10.16 -3.40
C GLU A 65 -1.02 -9.49 -2.03
N ALA A 66 -0.33 -8.34 -1.96
CA ALA A 66 -0.26 -7.52 -0.76
C ALA A 66 -1.65 -7.04 -0.31
N TYR A 67 -2.48 -6.57 -1.24
CA TYR A 67 -3.85 -6.16 -0.94
C TYR A 67 -4.72 -7.35 -0.49
N ASN A 68 -4.57 -8.52 -1.12
CA ASN A 68 -5.27 -9.74 -0.72
C ASN A 68 -4.91 -10.14 0.72
N SER A 69 -3.65 -9.96 1.14
CA SER A 69 -3.24 -10.23 2.53
C SER A 69 -3.97 -9.32 3.52
N LEU A 70 -4.21 -8.04 3.16
CA LEU A 70 -5.00 -7.10 3.96
C LEU A 70 -6.46 -7.54 4.07
N VAL A 71 -7.09 -7.88 2.94
CA VAL A 71 -8.50 -8.29 2.89
C VAL A 71 -8.75 -9.57 3.69
N ASN A 72 -7.84 -10.53 3.60
CA ASN A 72 -7.94 -11.81 4.31
C ASN A 72 -7.45 -11.73 5.77
N TYR A 73 -6.92 -10.58 6.18
CA TYR A 73 -6.35 -10.35 7.50
C TYR A 73 -5.18 -11.32 7.86
N ASP A 74 -4.41 -11.75 6.85
CA ASP A 74 -3.27 -12.65 7.03
C ASP A 74 -2.02 -11.84 7.42
N ILE A 75 -1.78 -11.74 8.72
CA ILE A 75 -0.68 -10.96 9.30
C ILE A 75 0.70 -11.46 8.83
N VAL A 76 0.85 -12.76 8.58
CA VAL A 76 2.12 -13.36 8.14
C VAL A 76 2.42 -12.91 6.71
N LEU A 77 1.43 -12.98 5.83
CA LEU A 77 1.55 -12.47 4.47
C LEU A 77 1.68 -10.95 4.42
N MET A 78 0.94 -10.21 5.25
CA MET A 78 1.07 -8.75 5.34
C MET A 78 2.51 -8.34 5.62
N LYS A 79 3.15 -8.97 6.62
CA LYS A 79 4.54 -8.67 6.96
C LYS A 79 5.50 -9.00 5.82
N LYS A 80 5.32 -10.17 5.20
CA LYS A 80 6.13 -10.59 4.05
C LYS A 80 6.02 -9.59 2.89
N TYR A 81 4.80 -9.16 2.56
CA TYR A 81 4.57 -8.22 1.47
C TYR A 81 5.01 -6.81 1.81
N TYR A 82 4.90 -6.39 3.07
CA TYR A 82 5.48 -5.13 3.53
C TYR A 82 7.00 -5.12 3.30
N ASP A 83 7.71 -6.16 3.75
CA ASP A 83 9.16 -6.26 3.56
C ASP A 83 9.55 -6.27 2.07
N LEU A 84 8.77 -6.94 1.21
CA LEU A 84 9.01 -6.93 -0.24
C LEU A 84 8.78 -5.55 -0.86
N LEU A 85 7.63 -4.91 -0.57
CA LEU A 85 7.27 -3.62 -1.15
C LEU A 85 8.19 -2.50 -0.68
N LEU A 86 8.69 -2.55 0.56
CA LEU A 86 9.66 -1.59 1.08
C LEU A 86 10.96 -1.55 0.25
N ASN A 87 11.31 -2.66 -0.40
CA ASN A 87 12.52 -2.79 -1.22
C ASN A 87 12.27 -2.63 -2.73
N CYS A 88 11.08 -2.18 -3.15
CA CYS A 88 10.81 -1.84 -4.55
C CYS A 88 11.24 -0.39 -4.86
N ASP A 89 12.02 -0.21 -5.93
CA ASP A 89 12.44 1.08 -6.50
C ASP A 89 12.15 1.14 -8.02
#